data_AF-A0A3D6C8X8-F1
#
_entry.id   AF-A0A3D6C8X8-F1
#
_cell.length_a   1.000
_cell.length_b   1.000
_cell.length_c   1.000
_cell.angle_alpha   90.00
_cell.angle_beta   90.00
_cell.angle_gamma   90.00
#
_symmetry.space_group_name_H-M   'P 1'
#
loop_
_entity.id
_entity.type
_entity.pdbx_description
1 polymer ?
#
loop_
_entity_poly.entity_id
_entity_poly.type
_entity_poly.pdbx_seq_one_letter_code
_entity_poly.pdbx_strand_id
1 'polypeptide(L)'
;MRLKIPTNFRIVRLPCTGKLDLIHVLRSFEKGADGVFAVGCMEGDCHFNQGNFRARKRIEQAAQLLDKVGVGGERVRMYNLSSGEGPLFAQYATEMVELIKKLGPNPIKQMKQKKTDAAAA
;
A
#
# COMPACT_ATOMS: atom_id res chain seq x y z
N MET A 1 18.02 -12.07 -12.86
CA MET A 1 18.64 -11.33 -11.72
C MET A 1 18.08 -11.86 -10.41
N ARG A 2 18.90 -12.01 -9.37
CA ARG A 2 18.44 -12.33 -7.99
C ARG A 2 18.55 -11.05 -7.15
N LEU A 3 17.46 -10.30 -7.03
CA LEU A 3 17.43 -9.05 -6.28
C LEU A 3 17.04 -9.32 -4.82
N LYS A 4 17.67 -8.61 -3.90
CA LYS A 4 17.28 -8.61 -2.49
C LYS A 4 16.15 -7.61 -2.28
N ILE A 5 15.05 -8.05 -1.69
CA ILE A 5 13.92 -7.21 -1.29
C ILE A 5 13.63 -7.44 0.19
N PRO A 6 13.06 -6.46 0.92
CA PRO A 6 12.62 -6.67 2.28
C PRO A 6 11.58 -7.80 2.37
N THR A 7 11.59 -8.56 3.47
CA THR A 7 10.63 -9.66 3.72
C THR A 7 9.37 -9.22 4.46
N ASN A 8 9.23 -7.91 4.70
CA ASN A 8 8.25 -7.33 5.63
C ASN A 8 6.90 -7.02 4.96
N PHE A 9 6.68 -7.46 3.72
CA PHE A 9 5.46 -7.20 2.97
C PHE A 9 4.98 -8.47 2.25
N ARG A 10 3.70 -8.46 1.88
CA ARG A 10 3.07 -9.55 1.12
C ARG A 10 2.50 -8.98 -0.17
N ILE A 11 2.74 -9.67 -1.28
CA ILE A 11 2.25 -9.27 -2.59
C ILE A 11 0.89 -9.90 -2.81
N VAL A 12 -0.11 -9.08 -3.13
CA VAL A 12 -1.43 -9.55 -3.60
C VAL A 12 -1.51 -9.28 -5.09
N ARG A 13 -1.56 -10.35 -5.89
CA ARG A 13 -1.63 -10.23 -7.34
C ARG A 13 -3.06 -9.90 -7.79
N LEU A 14 -3.19 -8.85 -8.57
CA LEU A 14 -4.43 -8.47 -9.26
C LEU A 14 -4.21 -8.57 -10.77
N PRO A 15 -5.26 -8.82 -11.57
CA PRO A 15 -5.15 -8.80 -13.03
C PRO A 15 -4.80 -7.41 -13.56
N CYS A 16 -5.21 -6.35 -12.84
CA CYS A 16 -4.89 -4.96 -13.15
C CYS A 16 -4.97 -4.12 -11.86
N THR A 17 -4.16 -3.07 -11.76
CA THR A 17 -4.31 -2.06 -10.69
C THR A 17 -5.67 -1.37 -10.74
N GLY A 18 -6.32 -1.31 -11.90
CA GLY A 18 -7.69 -0.79 -12.02
C GLY A 18 -8.74 -1.57 -11.23
N LYS A 19 -8.44 -2.81 -10.79
CA LYS A 19 -9.30 -3.58 -9.88
C LYS A 19 -9.11 -3.18 -8.41
N LEU A 20 -8.01 -2.51 -8.09
CA LEU A 20 -7.78 -1.97 -6.75
C LEU A 20 -8.83 -0.90 -6.46
N ASP A 21 -9.50 -1.08 -5.33
CA ASP A 21 -10.57 -0.20 -4.88
C ASP A 21 -10.25 0.33 -3.49
N LEU A 22 -10.84 1.46 -3.13
CA LEU A 22 -10.62 2.15 -1.87
C LEU A 22 -10.86 1.23 -0.67
N ILE A 23 -11.91 0.40 -0.75
CA ILE A 23 -12.25 -0.57 0.30
C ILE A 23 -11.13 -1.59 0.55
N HIS A 24 -10.37 -1.97 -0.47
CA HIS A 24 -9.24 -2.90 -0.30
C HIS A 24 -8.11 -2.25 0.50
N VAL A 25 -7.84 -0.98 0.24
CA VAL A 25 -6.80 -0.21 0.94
C VAL A 25 -7.21 0.01 2.39
N LEU A 26 -8.40 0.56 2.63
CA LEU A 26 -8.90 0.84 3.98
C LEU A 26 -9.01 -0.43 4.84
N ARG A 27 -9.56 -1.51 4.28
CA ARG A 27 -9.68 -2.80 5.00
C ARG A 27 -8.31 -3.40 5.35
N SER A 28 -7.27 -3.10 4.58
CA SER A 28 -5.91 -3.53 4.91
C SER A 28 -5.40 -2.84 6.18
N PHE A 29 -5.64 -1.54 6.33
CA PHE A 29 -5.33 -0.81 7.57
C PHE A 29 -6.17 -1.27 8.75
N GLU A 30 -7.46 -1.55 8.54
CA GLU A 30 -8.32 -2.13 9.59
C GLU A 30 -7.81 -3.49 10.07
N LYS A 31 -7.20 -4.29 9.19
CA LYS A 31 -6.57 -5.57 9.53
C LYS A 31 -5.18 -5.43 10.16
N GLY A 32 -4.70 -4.19 10.34
CA GLY A 32 -3.43 -3.90 11.00
C GLY A 32 -2.22 -3.84 10.07
N ALA A 33 -2.42 -3.62 8.76
CA ALA A 33 -1.32 -3.25 7.88
C ALA A 33 -0.74 -1.89 8.29
N ASP A 34 0.58 -1.78 8.29
CA ASP A 34 1.29 -0.55 8.64
C ASP A 34 1.44 0.40 7.44
N GLY A 35 1.38 -0.14 6.22
CA GLY A 35 1.37 0.59 4.96
C GLY A 35 0.86 -0.26 3.81
N VAL A 36 0.45 0.40 2.73
CA VAL A 36 -0.05 -0.24 1.50
C VAL A 36 0.56 0.47 0.31
N PHE A 37 1.12 -0.27 -0.64
CA PHE A 37 1.54 0.32 -1.91
C PHE A 37 0.98 -0.47 -3.09
N ALA A 38 0.55 0.26 -4.11
CA ALA A 38 0.07 -0.29 -5.36
C ALA A 38 1.15 -0.16 -6.43
N VAL A 39 1.35 -1.21 -7.23
CA VAL A 39 2.30 -1.20 -8.34
C VAL A 39 1.55 -1.50 -9.62
N GLY A 40 1.63 -0.61 -10.61
CA GLY A 40 0.93 -0.74 -11.89
C GLY A 40 1.80 -0.44 -13.09
N CYS A 41 1.22 -0.65 -14.28
CA CYS A 41 1.83 -0.29 -15.56
C CYS A 41 2.16 1.20 -15.62
N MET A 42 3.17 1.55 -16.41
CA MET A 42 3.49 2.94 -16.76
C MET A 42 2.26 3.70 -17.26
N GLU A 43 2.24 5.01 -17.00
CA GLU A 43 1.20 5.89 -17.52
C GLU A 43 1.26 5.91 -19.05
N GLY A 44 0.12 5.74 -19.71
CA GLY A 44 0.05 5.57 -21.17
C GLY A 44 0.12 4.10 -21.62
N ASP A 45 0.86 3.24 -20.91
CA ASP A 45 1.04 1.82 -21.29
C ASP A 45 0.11 0.87 -20.53
N CYS A 46 -1.08 1.34 -20.15
CA CYS A 46 -2.02 0.50 -19.42
C CYS A 46 -2.66 -0.53 -20.36
N HIS A 47 -2.45 -1.82 -20.09
CA HIS A 47 -3.08 -2.91 -20.86
C HIS A 47 -4.62 -2.83 -20.90
N PHE A 48 -5.23 -2.27 -19.85
CA PHE A 48 -6.67 -2.08 -19.74
C PHE A 48 -7.07 -0.60 -19.91
N ASN A 49 -6.37 0.12 -20.78
CA ASN A 49 -6.57 1.52 -21.17
C ASN A 49 -6.32 2.55 -20.06
N GLN A 50 -7.19 2.59 -19.05
CA GLN A 50 -7.17 3.64 -18.02
C GLN A 50 -7.16 3.09 -16.59
N GLY A 51 -6.87 1.81 -16.41
CA GLY A 51 -6.89 1.14 -15.11
C GLY A 51 -5.94 1.77 -14.09
N ASN A 52 -4.72 2.11 -14.51
CA ASN A 52 -3.72 2.76 -13.65
C ASN A 52 -4.13 4.18 -13.22
N PHE A 53 -4.69 5.00 -14.12
CA PHE A 53 -5.19 6.34 -13.78
C PHE A 53 -6.32 6.30 -12.75
N ARG A 54 -7.25 5.34 -12.89
CA ARG A 54 -8.31 5.12 -11.90
C ARG A 54 -7.74 4.70 -10.55
N ALA A 55 -6.75 3.80 -10.56
CA ALA A 55 -6.08 3.37 -9.34
C ALA A 55 -5.37 4.53 -8.62
N ARG A 56 -4.70 5.42 -9.36
CA ARG A 56 -4.04 6.61 -8.78
C ARG A 56 -5.02 7.49 -8.04
N LYS A 57 -6.14 7.86 -8.68
CA LYS A 57 -7.19 8.67 -8.05
C LYS A 57 -7.71 8.02 -6.77
N ARG A 58 -7.90 6.70 -6.77
CA ARG A 58 -8.36 5.96 -5.57
C ARG A 58 -7.30 5.93 -4.46
N ILE A 59 -6.03 5.83 -4.81
CA ILE A 59 -4.91 5.88 -3.86
C ILE A 59 -4.80 7.27 -3.23
N GLU A 60 -4.90 8.34 -4.02
CA GLU A 60 -4.91 9.72 -3.52
C GLU A 60 -6.10 9.96 -2.58
N GLN A 61 -7.29 9.47 -2.96
CA GLN A 61 -8.46 9.50 -2.10
C GLN A 61 -8.25 8.72 -0.80
N ALA A 62 -7.60 7.55 -0.86
CA ALA A 62 -7.27 6.76 0.33
C ALA A 62 -6.32 7.53 1.26
N ALA A 63 -5.29 8.15 0.70
CA ALA A 63 -4.33 8.95 1.47
C ALA A 63 -5.04 10.11 2.20
N GLN A 64 -5.87 10.88 1.49
CA GLN A 64 -6.65 11.97 2.09
C GLN A 64 -7.58 11.50 3.21
N LEU A 65 -8.21 10.33 3.06
CA LEU A 65 -9.05 9.77 4.12
C LEU A 65 -8.21 9.33 5.33
N LEU A 66 -7.06 8.71 5.11
CA LEU A 66 -6.15 8.28 6.17
C LEU A 66 -5.54 9.45 6.95
N ASP A 67 -5.30 10.59 6.30
CA ASP A 67 -4.92 11.83 6.98
C ASP A 67 -6.05 12.33 7.88
N LYS A 68 -7.30 12.36 7.37
CA LYS A 68 -8.47 12.82 8.14
C LYS A 68 -8.73 11.96 9.38
N VAL A 69 -8.47 10.65 9.32
CA VAL A 69 -8.66 9.74 10.47
C VAL A 69 -7.41 9.62 11.36
N GLY A 70 -6.34 10.35 11.06
CA GLY A 70 -5.12 10.37 11.88
C GLY A 70 -4.22 9.14 11.75
N VAL A 71 -4.39 8.32 10.71
CA VAL A 71 -3.51 7.17 10.42
C VAL A 71 -2.26 7.62 9.64
N GLY A 72 -2.40 8.66 8.81
CA GLY A 72 -1.35 9.20 7.96
C GLY A 72 -1.43 8.67 6.53
N GLY A 73 -1.70 9.57 5.59
CA GLY A 73 -1.86 9.30 4.16
C GLY A 73 -0.57 8.87 3.47
N GLU A 74 0.58 9.27 4.00
CA GLU A 74 1.90 8.85 3.51
C GLU A 74 2.10 7.33 3.54
N ARG A 75 1.32 6.61 4.37
CA ARG A 75 1.32 5.15 4.45
C ARG A 75 0.72 4.47 3.22
N VAL A 76 0.18 5.23 2.26
CA VAL A 76 -0.32 4.72 0.99
C VAL A 76 0.37 5.38 -0.19
N ARG A 77 0.91 4.58 -1.11
CA ARG A 77 1.54 5.08 -2.34
C ARG A 77 1.18 4.23 -3.55
N MET A 78 1.24 4.85 -4.72
CA MET A 78 1.19 4.15 -6.00
C MET A 78 2.50 4.37 -6.73
N TYR A 79 3.03 3.28 -7.29
CA TYR A 79 4.21 3.26 -8.13
C TYR A 79 3.84 2.73 -9.50
N ASN A 80 4.49 3.24 -10.53
CA ASN A 80 4.32 2.83 -11.91
C ASN A 80 5.66 2.27 -12.40
N LEU A 81 5.63 1.09 -13.02
CA LEU A 81 6.81 0.47 -13.61
C LEU A 81 6.44 -0.45 -14.79
N SER A 82 7.41 -0.67 -15.66
CA SER A 82 7.36 -1.63 -16.76
C SER A 82 7.72 -3.03 -16.28
N SER A 83 7.28 -4.06 -17.01
CA SER A 83 7.56 -5.47 -16.70
C SER A 83 9.05 -5.83 -16.67
N GLY A 84 9.90 -5.02 -17.31
CA GLY A 84 11.36 -5.20 -17.30
C GLY A 84 12.08 -4.60 -16.09
N GLU A 85 11.40 -3.77 -15.29
CA GLU A 85 12.03 -2.90 -14.28
C GLU A 85 12.10 -3.56 -12.89
N GLY A 86 12.61 -4.79 -12.86
CA GLY A 86 12.80 -5.53 -11.59
C GLY A 86 13.65 -4.78 -10.55
N PRO A 87 14.78 -4.15 -10.91
CA PRO A 87 15.60 -3.37 -9.96
C PRO A 87 14.82 -2.20 -9.35
N LEU A 88 13.99 -1.51 -10.14
CA LEU A 88 13.18 -0.40 -9.68
C LEU A 88 12.10 -0.85 -8.70
N PHE A 89 11.46 -2.00 -8.95
CA PHE A 89 10.54 -2.61 -7.98
C PHE A 89 11.21 -2.88 -6.63
N ALA A 90 12.44 -3.40 -6.63
CA ALA A 90 13.19 -3.66 -5.41
C ALA A 90 13.51 -2.36 -4.65
N GLN A 91 13.82 -1.28 -5.36
CA GLN A 91 14.01 0.05 -4.78
C GLN A 91 12.72 0.57 -4.13
N TYR A 92 11.60 0.59 -4.85
CA TYR A 92 10.31 1.05 -4.30
C TYR A 92 9.85 0.23 -3.09
N ALA A 93 10.03 -1.10 -3.13
CA ALA A 93 9.73 -1.94 -1.98
C ALA A 93 10.59 -1.59 -0.75
N THR A 94 11.87 -1.26 -0.96
CA THR A 94 12.78 -0.86 0.11
C THR A 94 12.42 0.50 0.68
N GLU A 95 12.21 1.49 -0.19
CA GLU A 95 11.79 2.85 0.20
C GLU A 95 10.49 2.83 1.01
N MET A 96 9.50 2.06 0.55
CA MET A 96 8.22 1.97 1.24
C MET A 96 8.40 1.34 2.64
N VAL A 97 9.20 0.28 2.75
CA VAL A 97 9.45 -0.36 4.05
C VAL A 97 10.19 0.58 5.00
N GLU A 98 11.15 1.35 4.51
CA GLU A 98 11.87 2.34 5.31
C GLU A 98 10.96 3.49 5.78
N LEU A 99 10.10 3.99 4.88
CA LEU A 99 9.10 4.99 5.22
C LEU A 99 8.18 4.51 6.35
N ILE A 100 7.63 3.29 6.22
CA ILE A 100 6.74 2.72 7.24
C ILE A 100 7.47 2.49 8.56
N LYS A 101 8.75 2.08 8.54
CA LYS A 101 9.56 1.96 9.76
C LYS A 101 9.72 3.31 10.47
N LYS A 102 9.93 4.40 9.73
CA LYS A 102 10.05 5.76 10.29
C LYS A 102 8.72 6.25 10.87
N LEU A 103 7.60 5.96 10.21
CA LEU A 103 6.26 6.32 10.67
C LEU A 103 5.77 5.49 11.86
N GLY A 104 6.42 4.35 12.12
CA GLY A 104 6.04 3.44 13.20
C GLY A 104 4.74 2.66 12.93
N PRO A 105 4.27 1.89 13.91
CA PRO A 105 3.10 1.01 13.76
C PRO A 105 1.80 1.79 13.53
N ASN A 106 0.87 1.17 12.81
CA ASN A 106 -0.46 1.74 12.56
C ASN A 106 -1.25 1.95 13.88
N PRO A 107 -1.77 3.16 14.13
CA PRO A 107 -2.58 3.48 15.32
C PRO A 107 -3.80 2.56 15.52
N ILE A 108 -4.47 2.16 14.43
CA ILE A 108 -5.66 1.28 14.47
C ILE A 108 -5.32 -0.09 15.06
N LYS A 109 -4.12 -0.60 14.75
CA LYS A 109 -3.63 -1.89 15.27
C LYS A 109 -3.46 -1.84 16.78
N GLN A 110 -2.91 -0.75 17.31
CA GLN A 110 -2.72 -0.56 18.75
C GLN A 110 -4.06 -0.49 19.51
N MET A 111 -5.04 0.20 18.94
CA MET A 111 -6.39 0.29 19.54
C MET A 111 -7.07 -1.08 19.62
N LYS A 112 -6.91 -1.93 18.59
CA LYS A 112 -7.43 -3.30 18.62
C LYS A 112 -6.72 -4.17 19.64
N GLN A 113 -5.39 -4.12 19.72
CA GLN A 113 -4.62 -4.88 20.72
C GLN A 113 -5.06 -4.51 22.14
N LYS A 114 -5.12 -3.21 22.48
CA LYS A 114 -5.61 -2.76 23.79
C LYS A 114 -7.03 -3.23 24.13
N LYS A 115 -7.94 -3.28 23.15
CA LYS A 115 -9.31 -3.79 23.36
C LYS A 115 -9.33 -5.30 23.61
N THR A 116 -8.52 -6.06 22.89
CA THR A 116 -8.42 -7.52 23.08
C THR A 116 -7.79 -7.83 24.43
N ASP A 117 -6.72 -7.11 24.80
CA ASP A 117 -6.03 -7.29 26.08
C ASP A 117 -6.93 -6.91 27.27
N ALA A 118 -7.74 -5.85 27.13
CA ALA A 118 -8.71 -5.44 28.15
C ALA A 118 -9.96 -6.34 28.22
N ALA A 119 -10.25 -7.15 27.20
CA ALA A 119 -11.34 -8.12 27.21
C ALA A 119 -10.90 -9.52 27.67
N ALA A 120 -9.59 -9.76 27.73
CA ALA A 120 -8.97 -11.00 28.20
C ALA A 120 -8.51 -10.93 29.67
N ALA A 121 -8.56 -9.74 30.28
CA ALA A 121 -8.36 -9.49 31.71
C ALA A 121 -9.72 -9.35 32.41
#